data_AF-A0A1Q9NPI0-F1
#
_entry.id   AF-A0A1Q9NPI0-F1
#
_cell.length_a   1.000
_cell.length_b   1.000
_cell.length_c   1.000
_cell.angle_alpha   90.00
_cell.angle_beta   90.00
_cell.angle_gamma   90.00
#
_symmetry.space_group_name_H-M   'P 1'
#
loop_
_entity.id
_entity.type
_entity.pdbx_description
1 polymer ?
#
loop_
_entity_poly.entity_id
_entity_poly.type
_entity_poly.pdbx_seq_one_letter_code
_entity_poly.pdbx_strand_id
1 'polypeptide(L)'
;MATGTQERDKYWPVIEAFFDQYGLVGQHLDSFNRFIREELQHVVDSVGKLTPKIEGYVVELGDIHVDEPSIREADGSEHKLYPNEARIRNLTYASKLHLDMTPVRKEGSVSTRLETMRIYIGNLPIMLRSEK
;
A
#
# COMPACT_ATOMS: atom_id res chain seq x y z
N MET A 1 -27.75 29.73 36.57
CA MET A 1 -26.76 29.85 35.47
C MET A 1 -25.41 29.17 35.76
N ALA A 2 -25.25 28.38 36.83
CA ALA A 2 -23.97 27.76 37.21
C ALA A 2 -23.83 26.26 36.83
N THR A 3 -24.87 25.64 36.27
CA THR A 3 -24.91 24.20 35.98
C THR A 3 -24.20 23.81 34.67
N GLY A 4 -24.12 24.72 33.70
CA GLY A 4 -23.49 24.43 32.39
C GLY A 4 -21.96 24.32 32.42
N THR A 5 -21.29 24.90 33.42
CA THR A 5 -19.83 24.87 33.53
C THR A 5 -19.34 23.54 34.12
N GLN A 6 -20.04 22.99 35.12
CA GLN A 6 -19.69 21.69 35.73
C GLN A 6 -19.87 20.49 34.78
N GLU A 7 -20.83 20.56 33.87
CA GLU A 7 -21.01 19.53 32.84
C GLU A 7 -19.86 19.54 31.83
N ARG A 8 -19.41 20.73 31.39
CA ARG A 8 -18.28 20.86 30.46
C ARG A 8 -17.01 20.21 31.00
N ASP A 9 -16.65 20.50 32.25
CA ASP A 9 -15.43 19.99 32.88
C ASP A 9 -15.45 18.46 33.06
N LYS A 10 -16.63 17.83 33.04
CA LYS A 10 -16.78 16.37 33.11
C LYS A 10 -16.59 15.67 31.76
N TYR A 11 -17.07 16.28 30.67
CA TYR A 11 -17.02 15.67 29.33
C TYR A 11 -15.74 16.02 28.57
N TRP A 12 -15.13 17.17 28.86
CA TRP A 12 -13.92 17.62 28.17
C TRP A 12 -12.73 16.65 28.29
N PRO A 13 -12.43 16.05 29.47
CA PRO A 13 -11.35 15.06 29.57
C PRO A 13 -11.57 13.82 28.72
N VAL A 14 -12.83 13.42 28.48
CA VAL A 14 -13.17 12.29 27.62
C VAL A 14 -12.88 12.63 26.15
N ILE A 15 -13.18 13.85 25.75
CA ILE A 15 -12.90 14.36 24.40
C ILE A 15 -11.39 14.50 24.18
N GLU A 16 -10.66 15.03 25.17
CA GLU A 16 -9.19 15.09 25.13
C GLU A 16 -8.57 13.70 25.01
N ALA A 17 -9.00 12.74 25.84
CA ALA A 17 -8.51 11.36 25.77
C ALA A 17 -8.80 10.71 24.40
N PHE A 18 -9.96 11.01 23.79
CA PHE A 18 -10.28 10.54 22.44
C PHE A 18 -9.32 11.10 21.39
N PHE A 19 -9.03 12.41 21.41
CA PHE A 19 -8.12 13.01 20.44
C PHE A 19 -6.65 12.65 20.69
N ASP A 20 -6.25 12.42 21.94
CA ASP A 20 -4.92 11.92 22.26
C ASP A 20 -4.70 10.51 21.71
N GLN A 21 -5.75 9.67 21.70
CA GLN A 21 -5.68 8.30 21.20
C GLN A 21 -5.77 8.21 19.66
N TYR A 22 -6.73 8.90 19.04
CA TYR A 22 -7.04 8.74 17.61
C TYR A 22 -6.48 9.87 16.73
N GLY A 23 -6.04 10.97 17.33
CA GLY A 23 -5.63 12.18 16.62
C GLY A 23 -6.79 12.91 15.93
N LEU A 24 -6.47 14.06 15.35
CA LEU A 24 -7.44 14.89 14.63
C LEU A 24 -7.67 14.44 13.17
N VAL A 25 -6.77 13.62 12.63
CA VAL A 25 -6.75 13.22 11.20
C VAL A 25 -6.59 11.69 11.07
N GLY A 26 -7.18 10.95 12.01
CA GLY A 26 -7.12 9.49 12.02
C GLY A 26 -7.77 8.86 10.78
N GLN A 27 -8.91 9.41 10.32
CA GLN A 27 -9.69 8.73 9.28
C GLN A 27 -8.94 8.48 7.96
N HIS A 28 -8.06 9.40 7.57
CA HIS A 28 -7.30 9.25 6.32
C HIS A 28 -6.15 8.25 6.48
N LEU A 29 -5.46 8.29 7.62
CA LEU A 29 -4.41 7.34 7.95
C LEU A 29 -4.99 5.93 8.06
N ASP A 30 -6.11 5.76 8.77
CA ASP A 30 -6.78 4.48 8.94
C ASP A 30 -7.26 3.91 7.61
N SER A 31 -7.87 4.75 6.76
CA SER A 31 -8.29 4.34 5.41
C SER A 31 -7.11 3.92 4.55
N PHE A 32 -6.00 4.66 4.58
CA PHE A 32 -4.82 4.33 3.80
C PHE A 32 -4.12 3.07 4.32
N ASN A 33 -3.98 2.93 5.63
CA ASN A 33 -3.40 1.74 6.27
C ASN A 33 -4.22 0.49 5.93
N ARG A 34 -5.56 0.56 6.00
CA ARG A 34 -6.44 -0.54 5.59
C ARG A 34 -6.30 -0.86 4.11
N PHE A 35 -6.20 0.17 3.26
CA PHE A 35 -5.98 -0.01 1.83
C PHE A 35 -4.70 -0.81 1.55
N ILE A 36 -3.58 -0.41 2.16
CA ILE A 36 -2.28 -1.09 1.98
C ILE A 36 -2.29 -2.52 2.54
N ARG A 37 -2.88 -2.73 3.72
CA ARG A 37 -2.84 -4.02 4.42
C ARG A 37 -3.78 -5.07 3.85
N GLU A 38 -4.95 -4.66 3.36
CA GLU A 38 -6.05 -5.58 3.04
C GLU A 38 -6.57 -5.36 1.62
N GLU A 39 -7.03 -4.14 1.31
CA GLU A 39 -7.79 -3.90 0.07
C GLU A 39 -6.92 -4.08 -1.18
N LEU A 40 -5.63 -3.75 -1.11
CA LEU A 40 -4.70 -3.89 -2.23
C LEU A 40 -4.54 -5.35 -2.67
N GLN A 41 -4.40 -6.28 -1.71
CA GLN A 41 -4.35 -7.72 -2.02
C GLN A 41 -5.70 -8.20 -2.56
N HIS A 42 -6.83 -7.77 -1.98
CA HIS A 42 -8.16 -8.14 -2.48
C HIS A 42 -8.38 -7.74 -3.94
N VAL A 43 -7.87 -6.58 -4.38
CA VAL A 43 -7.95 -6.17 -5.78
C VAL A 43 -7.14 -7.12 -6.67
N VAL A 44 -5.93 -7.50 -6.26
CA VAL A 44 -5.09 -8.47 -6.99
C VAL A 44 -5.78 -9.83 -7.09
N ASP A 45 -6.33 -10.32 -5.97
CA ASP A 45 -7.06 -11.59 -5.90
C ASP A 45 -8.31 -11.59 -6.79
N SER A 46 -9.00 -10.44 -6.88
CA SER A 46 -10.19 -10.30 -7.73
C SER A 46 -9.87 -10.46 -9.22
N VAL A 47 -8.67 -10.06 -9.64
CA VAL A 47 -8.19 -10.30 -11.01
C VAL A 47 -7.76 -11.76 -11.16
N GLY A 48 -6.97 -12.27 -10.19
CA GLY A 48 -6.58 -13.67 -10.04
C GLY A 48 -5.63 -14.20 -11.13
N LYS A 49 -6.03 -14.17 -12.41
CA LYS A 49 -5.25 -14.72 -13.52
C LYS A 49 -5.32 -13.83 -14.75
N LEU A 50 -4.17 -13.58 -15.37
CA LEU A 50 -4.07 -12.90 -16.66
C LEU A 50 -3.97 -13.94 -17.77
N THR A 51 -4.84 -13.83 -18.77
CA THR A 51 -4.79 -14.70 -19.96
C THR A 51 -4.23 -13.88 -21.14
N PRO A 52 -2.95 -14.04 -21.51
CA PRO A 52 -2.41 -13.41 -22.71
C PRO A 52 -3.13 -13.92 -23.97
N LYS A 53 -3.01 -13.18 -25.08
CA LYS A 53 -3.56 -13.57 -26.38
C LYS A 53 -2.90 -14.82 -27.00
N ILE A 54 -1.87 -15.35 -26.34
CA ILE A 54 -1.16 -16.56 -26.76
C ILE A 54 -1.87 -17.76 -26.13
N GLU A 55 -2.33 -18.68 -26.97
CA GLU A 55 -2.98 -19.90 -26.50
C GLU A 55 -2.03 -20.75 -25.64
N GLY A 56 -2.59 -21.39 -24.60
CA GLY A 56 -1.83 -22.27 -23.72
C GLY A 56 -0.96 -21.55 -22.69
N TYR A 57 -1.04 -20.23 -22.54
CA TYR A 57 -0.36 -19.50 -21.47
C TYR A 57 -1.34 -18.77 -20.58
N VAL A 58 -1.13 -18.83 -19.27
CA VAL A 58 -1.84 -18.08 -18.23
C VAL A 58 -0.81 -17.59 -17.23
N VAL A 59 -0.99 -16.39 -16.68
CA VAL A 59 -0.17 -15.89 -15.56
C VAL A 59 -1.06 -15.85 -14.33
N GLU A 60 -0.70 -16.62 -13.30
CA GLU A 60 -1.36 -16.56 -11.99
C GLU A 60 -0.73 -15.41 -11.19
N LEU A 61 -1.58 -14.54 -10.63
CA LEU A 61 -1.14 -13.45 -9.76
C LEU A 61 -1.11 -13.98 -8.31
N GLY A 62 -0.06 -13.63 -7.58
CA GLY A 62 0.14 -13.99 -6.17
C GLY A 62 0.10 -12.78 -5.25
N ASP A 63 1.01 -12.74 -4.29
CA ASP A 63 1.04 -11.71 -3.24
C ASP A 63 1.63 -10.39 -3.75
N ILE A 64 1.01 -9.27 -3.34
CA ILE A 64 1.53 -7.93 -3.58
C ILE A 64 2.37 -7.43 -2.41
N HIS A 65 3.51 -6.83 -2.75
CA HIS A 65 4.50 -6.33 -1.80
C HIS A 65 4.70 -4.83 -2.04
N VAL A 66 4.57 -4.05 -0.96
CA VAL A 66 4.86 -2.61 -0.95
C VAL A 66 6.16 -2.39 -0.22
N ASP A 67 7.20 -1.95 -0.93
CA ASP A 67 8.52 -1.70 -0.34
C ASP A 67 8.56 -0.38 0.43
N GLU A 68 9.70 -0.08 1.04
CA GLU A 68 9.92 1.25 1.60
C GLU A 68 10.04 2.31 0.49
N PRO A 69 9.65 3.57 0.75
CA PRO A 69 9.82 4.66 -0.20
C PRO A 69 11.27 4.82 -0.63
N SER A 70 11.52 4.67 -1.93
CA SER A 70 12.86 4.72 -2.51
C SER A 70 12.86 5.49 -3.83
N ILE A 71 14.05 5.98 -4.20
CA ILE A 71 14.29 6.60 -5.49
C ILE A 71 15.48 5.95 -6.17
N ARG A 72 15.35 5.75 -7.48
CA ARG A 72 16.47 5.38 -8.34
C ARG A 72 17.03 6.63 -9.00
N GLU A 73 18.31 6.92 -8.77
CA GLU A 73 18.98 8.07 -9.36
C GLU A 73 19.47 7.79 -10.79
N ALA A 74 19.95 8.83 -11.48
CA ALA A 74 20.37 8.76 -12.88
C ALA A 74 21.59 7.82 -13.09
N ASP A 75 22.41 7.65 -12.05
CA ASP A 75 23.53 6.71 -12.03
C ASP A 75 23.09 5.25 -11.81
N GLY A 76 21.80 5.01 -11.57
CA GLY A 76 21.23 3.70 -11.31
C GLY A 76 21.32 3.26 -9.84
N SER A 77 21.88 4.08 -8.95
CA SER A 77 21.84 3.83 -7.51
C SER A 77 20.41 3.96 -6.98
N GLU A 78 20.13 3.24 -5.90
CA GLU A 78 18.84 3.30 -5.22
C GLU A 78 19.04 3.55 -3.73
N HIS A 79 18.32 4.51 -3.20
CA HIS A 79 18.33 4.82 -1.77
C HIS A 79 16.92 5.14 -1.26
N LYS A 80 16.78 5.05 0.07
CA LYS A 80 15.57 5.42 0.78
C LYS A 80 15.30 6.91 0.61
N LEU A 81 14.11 7.25 0.14
CA LEU A 81 13.69 8.63 -0.04
C LEU A 81 13.02 9.11 1.24
N TYR A 82 13.43 10.27 1.77
CA TYR A 82 12.76 10.87 2.93
C TYR A 82 11.72 11.93 2.50
N PRO A 83 10.65 12.17 3.29
CA PRO A 83 9.62 13.15 2.94
C PRO A 83 10.15 14.57 2.68
N ASN A 84 11.08 15.04 3.51
CA ASN A 84 11.68 16.37 3.35
C ASN A 84 12.54 16.45 2.09
N GLU A 85 13.29 15.39 1.79
CA GLU A 85 14.09 15.32 0.56
C GLU A 85 13.19 15.36 -0.67
N ALA A 86 12.12 14.56 -0.68
CA ALA A 86 11.15 14.54 -1.77
C ALA A 86 10.55 15.93 -2.01
N ARG A 87 10.15 16.63 -0.94
CA ARG A 87 9.61 17.98 -1.02
C ARG A 87 10.61 19.00 -1.59
N ILE A 88 11.86 19.00 -1.12
CA ILE A 88 12.86 19.99 -1.52
C ILE A 88 13.28 19.79 -2.99
N ARG A 89 13.36 18.53 -3.44
CA ARG A 89 13.78 18.15 -4.79
C ARG A 89 12.62 18.06 -5.80
N ASN A 90 11.38 18.38 -5.41
CA ASN A 90 10.17 18.18 -6.21
C ASN A 90 10.00 16.73 -6.73
N LEU A 91 10.28 15.75 -5.86
CA LEU A 91 10.12 14.32 -6.15
C LEU A 91 8.81 13.80 -5.55
N THR A 92 8.33 12.67 -6.06
CA THR A 92 7.21 11.94 -5.47
C THR A 92 7.71 10.99 -4.38
N TYR A 93 7.21 11.15 -3.16
CA TYR A 93 7.43 10.19 -2.07
C TYR A 93 6.59 8.94 -2.33
N ALA A 94 7.21 7.93 -2.95
CA ALA A 94 6.54 6.71 -3.39
C ALA A 94 7.36 5.45 -3.12
N SER A 95 6.66 4.36 -2.85
CA SER A 95 7.20 3.01 -2.71
C SER A 95 7.11 2.23 -3.99
N LYS A 96 8.02 1.28 -4.18
CA LYS A 96 7.92 0.31 -5.26
C LYS A 96 6.89 -0.76 -4.92
N LEU A 97 6.07 -1.10 -5.91
CA LEU A 97 5.13 -2.21 -5.87
C LEU A 97 5.71 -3.39 -6.62
N HIS A 98 5.80 -4.52 -5.94
CA HIS A 98 6.17 -5.79 -6.52
C HIS A 98 5.01 -6.77 -6.40
N LEU A 99 4.76 -7.54 -7.46
CA LEU A 99 3.74 -8.58 -7.50
C LEU A 99 4.39 -9.90 -7.87
N ASP A 100 4.14 -10.92 -7.07
CA ASP A 100 4.58 -12.26 -7.38
C ASP A 100 3.69 -12.83 -8.51
N MET A 101 4.31 -13.28 -9.59
CA MET A 101 3.63 -13.78 -10.78
C MET A 101 4.16 -15.16 -11.16
N THR A 102 3.27 -16.10 -11.42
CA THR A 102 3.60 -17.47 -11.81
C THR A 102 3.09 -17.77 -13.21
N PRO A 103 3.97 -17.89 -14.21
CA PRO A 103 3.57 -18.33 -15.53
C PRO A 103 3.14 -19.80 -15.52
N VAL A 104 2.00 -20.11 -16.15
CA VAL A 104 1.44 -21.45 -16.26
C VAL A 104 1.23 -21.78 -17.73
N ARG A 105 1.89 -22.85 -18.17
CA ARG A 105 1.72 -23.41 -19.51
C ARG A 105 0.66 -24.50 -19.48
N LYS A 106 -0.34 -24.42 -20.35
CA LYS A 106 -1.41 -25.41 -20.52
C LYS A 106 -1.23 -26.12 -21.85
N GLU A 107 -0.99 -27.42 -21.81
CA GLU A 107 -0.96 -28.32 -22.97
C GLU A 107 -2.02 -29.40 -22.78
N GLY A 108 -3.19 -29.21 -23.39
CA GLY A 108 -4.32 -30.11 -23.22
C GLY A 108 -4.78 -30.20 -21.76
N SER A 109 -4.75 -31.40 -21.17
CA SER A 109 -5.10 -31.64 -19.76
C SER A 109 -3.95 -31.40 -18.78
N VAL A 110 -2.74 -31.13 -19.26
CA VAL A 110 -1.55 -30.95 -18.41
C VAL A 110 -1.28 -29.45 -18.22
N SER A 111 -1.21 -29.02 -16.96
CA SER A 111 -0.79 -27.66 -16.59
C SER A 111 0.58 -27.69 -15.90
N THR A 112 1.57 -27.03 -16.49
CA THR A 112 2.92 -26.88 -15.92
C THR A 112 3.08 -25.47 -15.35
N ARG A 113 3.31 -25.38 -14.03
CA ARG A 113 3.67 -24.12 -13.36
C ARG A 113 5.18 -23.89 -13.49
N LEU A 114 5.55 -22.71 -13.98
CA LEU A 114 6.93 -22.25 -14.02
C LEU A 114 7.30 -21.57 -12.68
N GLU A 115 8.55 -21.13 -12.56
CA GLU A 115 9.04 -20.44 -11.37
C GLU A 115 8.27 -19.13 -11.12
N THR A 116 7.89 -18.91 -9.87
CA THR A 116 7.28 -17.66 -9.41
C THR A 116 8.33 -16.57 -9.41
N MET A 117 8.05 -15.45 -10.08
CA MET A 117 8.94 -14.30 -10.14
C MET A 117 8.31 -13.12 -9.43
N ARG A 118 9.12 -12.38 -8.68
CA ARG A 118 8.72 -11.08 -8.12
C ARG A 118 8.94 -9.99 -9.16
N ILE A 119 7.86 -9.40 -9.64
CA ILE A 119 7.89 -8.45 -10.76
C ILE A 119 7.52 -7.05 -10.26
N TYR A 120 8.32 -6.06 -10.62
CA TYR A 120 7.99 -4.65 -10.40
C TYR A 120 6.81 -4.23 -11.28
N ILE A 121 5.73 -3.74 -10.66
CA ILE A 121 4.51 -3.33 -11.37
C ILE A 121 4.30 -1.81 -11.39
N GLY A 122 4.99 -1.06 -10.54
CA GLY A 122 4.87 0.40 -10.52
C GLY A 122 5.26 1.03 -9.18
N ASN A 123 4.98 2.32 -9.06
CA ASN A 123 5.20 3.08 -7.83
C ASN A 123 3.87 3.48 -7.20
N LEU A 124 3.78 3.40 -5.86
CA LEU A 124 2.64 3.84 -5.07
C LEU A 124 3.03 5.03 -4.19
N PRO A 125 2.42 6.22 -4.37
CA PRO A 125 2.62 7.33 -3.44
C PRO A 125 2.24 6.93 -2.01
N ILE A 126 3.12 7.18 -1.05
CA ILE A 126 2.90 6.82 0.35
C ILE A 126 2.40 8.03 1.14
N MET A 127 1.38 7.79 1.97
CA MET A 127 0.82 8.82 2.84
C MET A 127 1.77 9.11 4.02
N LEU A 128 2.01 10.40 4.30
CA LEU A 128 2.88 10.77 5.43
C LEU A 128 2.27 10.31 6.76
N ARG A 129 3.11 9.71 7.62
CA ARG A 129 2.71 9.12 8.91
C ARG A 129 1.76 7.92 8.79
N SER A 130 1.60 7.34 7.60
CA SER A 130 1.07 5.97 7.51
C SER A 130 2.02 5.00 8.20
N GLU A 131 1.56 3.77 8.41
CA GLU A 131 2.39 2.73 9.02
C GLU A 131 3.52 2.25 8.08
N LYS A 132 3.44 2.59 6.79
CA LYS A 132 4.46 2.40 5.77
C LYS A 132 5.28 3.67 5.54
#